data_AF-A0A1V4KRK7-F1
#
_entry.id   AF-A0A1V4KRK7-F1
#
_cell.length_a   1.000
_cell.length_b   1.000
_cell.length_c   1.000
_cell.angle_alpha   90.00
_cell.angle_beta   90.00
_cell.angle_gamma   90.00
#
_symmetry.space_group_name_H-M   'P 1'
#
loop_
_entity.id
_entity.type
_entity.pdbx_description
1 polymer ?
#
loop_
_entity_poly.entity_id
_entity_poly.type
_entity_poly.pdbx_seq_one_letter_code
_entity_poly.pdbx_strand_id
1 'polypeptide(L)'
;MMNALKMRAESYNEWASNVNEALEAKVNNKRSLINFKALIEESEMKKFPDNDLLRHLRLVTQDADKCASVAQQLLNGKRQTRYRSGGGKCPNQLTVNELRLFVRQLYALPCVLSQTPLLKVTGKEHKCLP
;
A
#
# COMPACT_ATOMS: atom_id res chain seq x y z
N MET A 1 2.23 3.56 -41.52
CA MET A 1 2.48 4.55 -40.43
C MET A 1 1.29 4.71 -39.49
N MET A 2 0.04 4.80 -39.98
CA MET A 2 -1.14 4.93 -39.12
C MET A 2 -1.36 3.78 -38.12
N ASN A 3 -1.09 2.52 -38.51
CA ASN A 3 -1.33 1.36 -37.66
C ASN A 3 -0.46 1.37 -36.38
N ALA A 4 0.80 1.79 -36.48
CA ALA A 4 1.69 1.83 -35.31
C ALA A 4 1.28 2.90 -34.30
N LEU A 5 0.81 4.06 -34.77
CA LEU A 5 0.28 5.13 -33.92
C LEU A 5 -1.02 4.70 -33.24
N LYS A 6 -1.92 4.04 -33.98
CA LYS A 6 -3.17 3.49 -33.45
C LYS A 6 -2.91 2.48 -32.33
N MET A 7 -2.03 1.50 -32.56
CA MET A 7 -1.67 0.50 -31.55
C MET A 7 -1.06 1.15 -30.29
N ARG A 8 -0.25 2.20 -30.45
CA ARG A 8 0.33 2.93 -29.32
C ARG A 8 -0.75 3.65 -28.51
N ALA A 9 -1.70 4.30 -29.17
CA ALA A 9 -2.80 5.01 -28.52
C ALA A 9 -3.73 4.04 -27.77
N GLU A 10 -4.06 2.89 -28.38
CA GLU A 10 -4.90 1.86 -27.76
C GLU A 10 -4.22 1.27 -26.50
N SER A 11 -2.93 0.95 -26.60
CA SER A 11 -2.14 0.46 -25.46
C SER A 11 -2.10 1.46 -24.29
N TYR A 12 -2.00 2.76 -24.60
CA TYR A 12 -2.07 3.80 -23.57
C TYR A 12 -3.47 3.92 -22.96
N ASN A 13 -4.53 3.85 -23.78
CA ASN A 13 -5.91 3.94 -23.29
C ASN A 13 -6.25 2.75 -22.37
N GLU A 14 -5.82 1.55 -22.73
CA GLU A 14 -5.98 0.35 -21.89
C GLU A 14 -5.25 0.51 -20.55
N TRP A 15 -3.99 0.94 -20.58
CA TRP A 15 -3.24 1.22 -19.35
C TRP A 15 -3.93 2.27 -18.48
N ALA A 16 -4.38 3.40 -19.07
CA ALA A 16 -5.05 4.46 -18.33
C ALA A 16 -6.37 3.96 -17.69
N SER A 17 -7.13 3.14 -18.40
CA SER A 17 -8.33 2.48 -17.87
C SER A 17 -8.00 1.59 -16.67
N ASN A 18 -6.95 0.76 -16.77
CA ASN A 18 -6.50 -0.11 -15.70
C ASN A 18 -6.03 0.65 -14.46
N VAL A 19 -5.38 1.81 -14.64
CA VAL A 19 -4.95 2.68 -13.54
C VAL A 19 -6.14 3.32 -12.83
N ASN A 20 -7.11 3.86 -13.57
CA ASN A 20 -8.34 4.42 -12.98
C ASN A 20 -9.12 3.36 -12.20
N GLU A 21 -9.31 2.18 -12.78
CA GLU A 21 -9.99 1.08 -12.09
C GLU A 21 -9.27 0.68 -10.80
N ALA A 22 -7.93 0.65 -10.82
CA ALA A 22 -7.13 0.33 -9.63
C ALA A 22 -7.27 1.39 -8.52
N LEU A 23 -7.28 2.68 -8.89
CA LEU A 23 -7.35 3.80 -7.95
C LEU A 23 -8.75 3.99 -7.35
N GLU A 24 -9.80 3.76 -8.16
CA GLU A 24 -11.20 3.94 -7.76
C GLU A 24 -11.83 2.67 -7.18
N ALA A 25 -11.03 1.59 -7.04
CA ALA A 25 -11.51 0.31 -6.57
C ALA A 25 -12.20 0.42 -5.19
N LYS A 26 -13.45 -0.08 -5.14
CA LYS A 26 -14.19 -0.24 -3.88
C LYS A 26 -13.43 -1.20 -2.94
N VAL A 27 -13.67 -1.08 -1.64
CA VAL A 27 -12.94 -1.80 -0.58
C VAL A 27 -12.82 -3.31 -0.81
N ASN A 28 -13.81 -3.95 -1.44
CA ASN A 28 -13.83 -5.37 -1.75
C ASN A 28 -13.05 -5.78 -3.02
N ASN A 29 -12.66 -4.81 -3.87
CA ASN A 29 -12.01 -5.05 -5.16
C ASN A 29 -10.63 -4.38 -5.26
N LYS A 30 -10.09 -3.88 -4.14
CA LYS A 30 -8.79 -3.20 -4.11
C LYS A 30 -7.68 -4.15 -4.60
N ARG A 31 -6.85 -3.64 -5.53
CA ARG A 31 -5.70 -4.37 -6.06
C ARG A 31 -4.53 -4.33 -5.07
N SER A 32 -3.57 -5.24 -5.21
CA SER A 32 -2.39 -5.26 -4.34
C SER A 32 -1.42 -4.11 -4.65
N LEU A 33 -0.56 -3.74 -3.70
CA LEU A 33 0.53 -2.78 -3.95
C LEU A 33 1.47 -3.25 -5.09
N ILE A 34 1.66 -4.56 -5.25
CA ILE A 34 2.46 -5.12 -6.35
C ILE A 34 1.84 -4.78 -7.70
N ASN A 35 0.51 -4.84 -7.82
CA ASN A 35 -0.19 -4.49 -9.06
C ASN A 35 0.00 -3.00 -9.41
N PHE A 36 0.03 -2.12 -8.42
CA PHE A 36 0.29 -0.70 -8.62
C PHE A 36 1.71 -0.46 -9.17
N LYS A 37 2.71 -1.17 -8.62
CA LYS A 37 4.10 -1.11 -9.11
C LYS A 37 4.22 -1.63 -10.55
N ALA A 38 3.52 -2.71 -10.88
CA ALA A 38 3.49 -3.26 -12.24
C ALA A 38 2.90 -2.27 -13.26
N LEU A 39 1.86 -1.51 -12.89
CA LEU A 39 1.30 -0.46 -13.76
C LEU A 39 2.29 0.69 -14.00
N ILE A 40 3.11 1.06 -13.00
CA ILE A 40 4.17 2.06 -13.18
C ILE A 40 5.24 1.52 -14.13
N GLU A 41 5.72 0.29 -13.90
CA GLU A 41 6.72 -0.37 -14.73
C GLU A 41 6.26 -0.50 -16.19
N GLU A 42 5.01 -0.89 -16.42
CA GLU A 42 4.41 -0.94 -17.76
C GLU A 42 4.48 0.43 -18.46
N SER A 43 4.15 1.51 -17.73
CA SER A 43 4.20 2.86 -18.29
C SER A 43 5.61 3.27 -18.72
N GLU A 44 6.62 2.87 -17.95
CA GLU A 44 8.03 3.17 -18.18
C GLU A 44 8.56 2.36 -19.37
N MET A 45 8.27 1.06 -19.40
CA MET A 45 8.63 0.15 -20.50
C MET A 45 8.04 0.61 -21.83
N LYS A 46 6.75 0.99 -21.84
CA LYS A 46 6.06 1.45 -23.06
C LYS A 46 6.34 2.93 -23.38
N LYS A 47 7.05 3.65 -22.51
CA LYS A 47 7.37 5.07 -22.61
C LYS A 47 6.11 5.93 -22.80
N PHE A 48 5.12 5.70 -21.94
CA PHE A 48 3.93 6.54 -21.87
C PHE A 48 4.27 7.95 -21.38
N PRO A 49 3.50 8.97 -21.77
CA PRO A 49 3.76 10.35 -21.36
C PRO A 49 3.64 10.51 -19.84
N ASP A 50 4.51 11.33 -19.25
CA ASP A 50 4.39 11.74 -17.86
C ASP A 50 3.24 12.73 -17.70
N ASN A 51 2.13 12.27 -17.14
CA ASN A 51 0.91 13.02 -16.94
C ASN A 51 0.40 12.88 -15.51
N ASP A 52 -0.68 13.59 -15.19
CA ASP A 52 -1.20 13.62 -13.83
C ASP A 52 -1.70 12.26 -13.34
N LEU A 53 -2.19 11.40 -14.24
CA LEU A 53 -2.60 10.05 -13.89
C LEU A 53 -1.40 9.20 -13.42
N LEU A 54 -0.29 9.21 -14.16
CA LEU A 54 0.94 8.51 -13.78
C LEU A 54 1.55 9.09 -12.50
N ARG A 55 1.56 10.41 -12.36
CA ARG A 55 2.05 11.10 -11.14
C ARG A 55 1.21 10.73 -9.93
N HIS A 56 -0.11 10.70 -10.07
CA HIS A 56 -1.00 10.31 -8.99
C HIS A 56 -0.80 8.83 -8.59
N LEU A 57 -0.68 7.93 -9.57
CA LEU A 57 -0.36 6.52 -9.31
C LEU A 57 0.96 6.37 -8.54
N ARG A 58 2.02 7.11 -8.92
CA ARG A 58 3.31 7.11 -8.22
C ARG A 58 3.19 7.59 -6.78
N LEU A 59 2.47 8.70 -6.55
CA LEU A 59 2.26 9.24 -5.19
C LEU A 59 1.53 8.24 -4.29
N VAL A 60 0.43 7.68 -4.76
CA VAL A 60 -0.35 6.68 -4.02
C VAL A 60 0.49 5.43 -3.72
N THR A 61 1.27 4.97 -4.70
CA THR A 61 2.17 3.81 -4.53
C THR A 61 3.25 4.10 -3.48
N GLN A 62 3.82 5.30 -3.50
CA GLN A 62 4.83 5.73 -2.52
C GLN A 62 4.26 5.79 -1.10
N ASP A 63 3.06 6.34 -0.93
CA ASP A 63 2.42 6.43 0.38
C ASP A 63 2.02 5.05 0.91
N ALA A 64 1.57 4.16 0.04
CA ALA A 64 1.32 2.77 0.36
C ALA A 64 2.60 2.02 0.77
N ASP A 65 3.74 2.27 0.13
CA ASP A 65 5.05 1.72 0.53
C ASP A 65 5.51 2.21 1.91
N LYS A 66 5.35 3.51 2.20
CA LYS A 66 5.64 4.07 3.53
C LYS A 66 4.78 3.37 4.59
N CYS A 67 3.49 3.21 4.31
CA CYS A 67 2.58 2.51 5.20
C CYS A 67 2.98 1.03 5.37
N ALA A 68 3.34 0.33 4.30
CA ALA A 68 3.83 -1.05 4.39
C ALA A 68 5.07 -1.16 5.27
N SER A 69 6.02 -0.22 5.14
CA SER A 69 7.25 -0.16 5.96
C SER A 69 6.94 0.04 7.44
N VAL A 70 6.09 1.02 7.79
CA VAL A 70 5.66 1.25 9.18
C VAL A 70 4.96 0.00 9.72
N ALA A 71 4.05 -0.61 8.94
CA ALA A 71 3.35 -1.81 9.33
C ALA A 71 4.32 -2.99 9.58
N GLN A 72 5.33 -3.18 8.74
CA GLN A 72 6.37 -4.20 8.93
C GLN A 72 7.20 -3.95 10.19
N GLN A 73 7.60 -2.71 10.45
CA GLN A 73 8.34 -2.37 11.66
C GLN A 73 7.54 -2.68 12.93
N LEU A 74 6.23 -2.39 12.93
CA LEU A 74 5.34 -2.73 14.05
C LEU A 74 5.23 -4.24 14.27
N LEU A 75 5.13 -5.02 13.19
CA LEU A 75 5.10 -6.49 13.27
C LEU A 75 6.43 -7.06 13.77
N ASN A 76 7.56 -6.49 13.35
CA ASN A 76 8.89 -6.91 13.79
C ASN A 76 9.16 -6.53 15.25
N GLY A 77 8.67 -5.37 15.72
CA GLY A 77 8.77 -4.95 17.12
C GLY A 77 8.04 -5.91 18.09
N LYS A 78 6.96 -6.57 17.66
CA LYS A 78 6.29 -7.62 18.45
C LYS A 78 7.12 -8.90 18.61
N ARG A 79 7.99 -9.24 17.66
CA ARG A 79 8.87 -10.42 17.77
C ARG A 79 9.96 -10.26 18.85
N GLN A 80 10.27 -9.02 19.24
CA GLN A 80 11.30 -8.71 20.25
C GLN A 80 10.82 -8.79 21.71
N THR A 81 9.53 -9.06 21.98
CA THR A 81 9.02 -9.14 23.37
C THR A 81 9.32 -10.47 24.07
N ARG A 82 9.93 -11.44 23.38
CA ARG A 82 10.50 -12.62 24.04
C ARG A 82 11.93 -12.30 24.47
N TYR A 83 12.06 -11.82 25.71
CA TYR A 83 13.30 -11.72 26.49
C TYR A 83 14.16 -10.45 26.31
N ARG A 84 13.73 -9.29 26.83
CA ARG A 84 14.61 -8.30 27.49
C ARG A 84 13.83 -7.43 28.48
N SER A 85 13.95 -7.76 29.77
CA SER A 85 13.74 -6.80 30.85
C SER A 85 14.90 -5.79 30.81
N GLY A 86 14.64 -4.58 30.33
CA GLY A 86 15.65 -3.53 30.22
C GLY A 86 15.10 -2.35 29.42
N GLY A 87 14.58 -1.35 30.14
CA GLY A 87 13.80 -0.24 29.60
C GLY A 87 14.57 0.66 28.64
N GLY A 88 14.52 0.33 27.35
CA GLY A 88 14.86 1.24 26.26
C GLY A 88 13.60 1.50 25.44
N LYS A 89 13.19 2.78 25.32
CA LYS A 89 12.11 3.18 24.41
C LYS A 89 12.47 2.72 23.00
N CYS A 90 11.73 1.75 22.47
CA CYS A 90 11.89 1.39 21.06
C CYS A 90 11.44 2.60 20.22
N PRO A 91 12.23 3.10 19.27
CA PRO A 91 11.93 4.31 18.50
C PRO A 91 10.66 4.22 17.63
N ASN A 92 10.02 3.03 17.57
CA ASN A 92 8.88 2.73 16.71
C ASN A 92 7.61 2.41 17.51
N GLN A 93 7.50 2.86 18.77
CA GLN A 93 6.28 2.71 19.58
C GLN A 93 5.23 3.73 19.15
N LEU A 94 4.18 3.28 18.47
CA LEU A 94 2.93 4.03 18.36
C LEU A 94 2.09 3.78 19.62
N THR A 95 1.48 4.83 20.17
CA THR A 95 0.38 4.71 21.14
C THR A 95 -0.79 3.93 20.53
N VAL A 96 -1.68 3.38 21.37
CA VAL A 96 -2.88 2.66 20.90
C VAL A 96 -3.74 3.53 19.97
N ASN A 97 -3.81 4.84 20.24
CA ASN A 97 -4.55 5.80 19.41
C ASN A 97 -3.88 6.00 18.05
N GLU A 98 -2.55 6.13 18.01
CA GLU A 98 -1.79 6.23 16.76
C GLU A 98 -1.86 4.94 15.95
N LEU A 99 -1.82 3.77 16.59
CA LEU A 99 -2.02 2.48 15.92
C LEU A 99 -3.43 2.39 15.31
N ARG A 100 -4.46 2.84 16.04
CA ARG A 100 -5.84 2.86 15.52
C ARG A 100 -5.97 3.82 14.33
N LEU A 101 -5.35 4.99 14.39
CA LEU A 101 -5.34 5.95 13.28
C LEU A 101 -4.61 5.37 12.06
N PHE A 102 -3.47 4.73 12.27
CA PHE A 102 -2.69 4.07 11.24
C PHE A 102 -3.48 2.95 10.55
N VAL A 103 -4.17 2.09 11.31
CA VAL A 103 -5.04 1.05 10.74
C VAL A 103 -6.18 1.67 9.91
N ARG A 104 -6.76 2.79 10.35
CA ARG A 104 -7.76 3.51 9.54
C ARG A 104 -7.17 4.04 8.24
N GLN A 105 -5.96 4.61 8.27
CA GLN A 105 -5.24 5.06 7.07
C GLN A 105 -4.98 3.89 6.10
N LEU A 106 -4.59 2.72 6.62
CA LEU A 106 -4.41 1.51 5.81
C LEU A 106 -5.69 1.10 5.06
N TYR A 107 -6.85 1.18 5.71
CA TYR A 107 -8.14 0.88 5.06
C TYR A 107 -8.59 1.95 4.06
N ALA A 108 -8.10 3.17 4.19
CA ALA A 108 -8.39 4.27 3.27
C ALA A 108 -7.54 4.22 1.98
N LEU A 109 -6.37 3.56 1.99
CA LEU A 109 -5.54 3.40 0.79
C LEU A 109 -6.28 2.65 -0.33
N PRO A 110 -6.13 3.04 -1.60
CA PRO A 110 -6.82 2.38 -2.73
C PRO A 110 -6.26 0.98 -3.07
N CYS A 111 -5.18 0.55 -2.39
CA CYS A 111 -4.58 -0.78 -2.58
C CYS A 111 -4.54 -1.60 -1.27
N VAL A 112 -4.48 -2.92 -1.40
CA VAL A 112 -4.34 -3.86 -0.29
C VAL A 112 -2.88 -4.09 0.04
N LEU A 113 -2.51 -3.90 1.31
CA LEU A 113 -1.20 -4.27 1.84
C LEU A 113 -1.24 -5.65 2.50
N SER A 114 -0.19 -6.44 2.30
CA SER A 114 -0.05 -7.78 2.90
C SER A 114 -0.01 -7.74 4.44
N GLN A 115 0.30 -6.58 5.02
CA GLN A 115 0.38 -6.36 6.47
C GLN A 115 -0.99 -6.11 7.12
N THR A 116 -1.99 -5.71 6.34
CA THR A 116 -3.31 -5.29 6.85
C THR A 116 -4.01 -6.38 7.69
N PRO A 117 -4.04 -7.66 7.27
CA PRO A 117 -4.67 -8.72 8.07
C PRO A 117 -3.93 -8.99 9.39
N LEU A 118 -2.59 -8.87 9.38
CA LEU A 118 -1.74 -9.18 10.53
C LEU A 118 -1.92 -8.17 11.66
N LEU A 119 -2.17 -6.90 11.33
CA LEU A 119 -2.43 -5.83 12.30
C LEU A 119 -3.83 -5.90 12.95
N LYS A 120 -4.78 -6.66 12.38
CA LYS A 120 -6.09 -6.90 13.01
C LYS A 120 -6.03 -7.95 14.12
N VAL A 121 -5.18 -8.96 13.97
CA VAL A 121 -5.05 -10.06 14.95
C VAL A 121 -4.38 -9.54 16.23
N THR A 122 -3.43 -8.62 16.09
CA THR A 122 -2.70 -8.02 17.21
C THR A 122 -3.54 -7.15 18.15
N GLY A 123 -4.73 -6.69 17.71
CA GLY A 123 -5.69 -5.95 18.52
C GLY A 123 -6.68 -6.82 19.31
N LYS A 124 -6.71 -8.14 19.08
CA LYS A 124 -7.59 -9.07 19.81
C LYS A 124 -6.95 -9.71 21.05
N GLU A 125 -5.63 -9.63 21.22
CA GLU A 125 -4.92 -10.16 22.40
C GLU A 125 -4.92 -9.21 23.62
N HIS A 126 -5.81 -8.21 23.65
CA HIS A 126 -6.11 -7.44 24.86
C HIS A 126 -7.44 -7.84 25.51
N LYS A 127 -7.87 -9.10 25.36
CA LYS A 127 -8.71 -9.75 26.38
C LYS A 127 -7.79 -10.49 27.36
N CYS A 128 -7.10 -9.72 28.19
CA CYS A 128 -6.88 -10.18 29.56
C CYS A 128 -8.27 -10.31 30.17
N LEU A 129 -8.64 -11.50 30.64
CA LEU A 129 -9.54 -11.74 31.77
C LEU A 129 -9.83 -13.25 31.88
N PRO A 130 -9.96 -13.80 33.10
CA PRO A 130 -9.44 -13.37 34.40
C PRO A 130 -8.10 -14.02 34.74
#